data_AF-A0A3N5I7S2-F1
#
_entry.id   AF-A0A3N5I7S2-F1
#
_cell.length_a   1.000
_cell.length_b   1.000
_cell.length_c   1.000
_cell.angle_alpha   90.00
_cell.angle_beta   90.00
_cell.angle_gamma   90.00
#
_symmetry.space_group_name_H-M   'P 1'
#
loop_
_entity.id
_entity.type
_entity.pdbx_description
1 polymer ?
#
loop_
_entity_poly.entity_id
_entity_poly.type
_entity_poly.pdbx_seq_one_letter_code
_entity_poly.pdbx_strand_id
1 'polypeptide(L)'
;MRTCRCRRRSFTGCGPASPCPSSPSSAPFARPGSCTTPPRSWRRGQAASRWSTASSGGWSTRRGARPSREPAVTAPTSSGPTPSRPPRDRSPRCWSGVEPAAGTVRSWPSGASRPPSGPTRCCARAPTRSSWQRRPCTPHCSRSGFESSAPPPWREAAPGSRPRSRSQVSFAGGAALARRMRADACRRARDTLTRVRWLIVLPFARPGLMGVDFGEELSRLGHEVRLFPYRRNNLFYKNTPTKGAYQRLILRRLERVCVDWRPEVVLVIKGGPITPEIVRRVRAKIGARFVNVFPDNPLWMIPFDCLEAYDIFFTKERYALRCLQSVGLRNLHYLPMYCVPAQHHPVTPTAEERRRFAAGVSLVGNRYAYRERLVRALADWPLRVWGGGWPGVRDPAVRRLVAGGPVFGRDKLCVYAASILSLNPHHPMNDIVGVNTRAFELAAAGACQVTDDKEDLTALFKPGEELLVYRDFAELGRLLDHYLARPDEGRAIGDNARRRALAEHTLRHRVEEMLSVIQERCR
;
A
#
# COMPACT_ATOMS: atom_id res chain seq x y z
N MET A 1 -14.07 -14.66 71.96
CA MET A 1 -13.73 -14.65 73.40
C MET A 1 -12.69 -15.72 73.67
N ARG A 2 -11.70 -15.41 74.52
CA ARG A 2 -10.61 -16.29 75.06
C ARG A 2 -9.43 -16.53 74.11
N THR A 3 -8.38 -15.69 74.19
CA THR A 3 -7.09 -15.86 74.95
C THR A 3 -6.19 -16.95 74.33
N CYS A 4 -5.11 -16.70 73.59
CA CYS A 4 -3.87 -15.91 73.76
C CYS A 4 -2.74 -16.61 74.57
N ARG A 5 -1.52 -16.59 73.97
CA ARG A 5 -0.14 -16.81 74.48
C ARG A 5 0.39 -18.25 74.61
N CYS A 6 1.67 -18.56 74.41
CA CYS A 6 2.87 -17.98 73.76
C CYS A 6 4.05 -18.91 74.10
N ARG A 7 4.99 -19.16 73.17
CA ARG A 7 6.46 -19.24 73.42
C ARG A 7 7.15 -18.87 72.10
N ARG A 8 7.63 -17.63 71.92
CA ARG A 8 8.98 -17.08 72.20
C ARG A 8 10.13 -17.89 71.58
N ARG A 9 10.78 -17.32 70.54
CA ARG A 9 12.19 -16.91 70.57
C ARG A 9 12.45 -15.74 69.59
N SER A 10 13.02 -14.71 70.21
CA SER A 10 13.63 -13.41 69.82
C SER A 10 14.87 -13.54 68.90
N PHE A 11 15.46 -12.53 68.24
CA PHE A 11 15.19 -11.13 67.83
C PHE A 11 16.41 -10.69 66.95
N THR A 12 16.40 -9.42 66.51
CA THR A 12 17.42 -8.61 65.76
C THR A 12 17.26 -8.71 64.24
N GLY A 13 16.91 -7.69 63.44
CA GLY A 13 16.95 -6.20 63.50
C GLY A 13 17.58 -5.78 62.14
N CYS A 14 17.10 -4.85 61.29
CA CYS A 14 16.46 -3.54 61.43
C CYS A 14 15.63 -3.19 60.17
N GLY A 15 14.52 -2.43 60.32
CA GLY A 15 13.84 -1.67 59.25
C GLY A 15 14.46 -0.26 59.06
N PRO A 16 13.81 0.75 58.43
CA PRO A 16 12.35 0.95 58.23
C PRO A 16 11.93 1.23 56.76
N ALA A 17 10.80 0.72 56.25
CA ALA A 17 9.38 1.12 56.39
C ALA A 17 8.88 2.15 55.34
N SER A 18 7.90 1.71 54.55
CA SER A 18 6.98 2.52 53.72
C SER A 18 6.03 3.36 54.58
N PRO A 19 5.33 4.35 53.99
CA PRO A 19 3.88 4.42 54.25
C PRO A 19 3.01 4.90 53.06
N CYS A 20 1.89 4.21 52.87
CA CYS A 20 0.53 4.76 52.63
C CYS A 20 -0.32 4.25 53.82
N PRO A 21 -1.54 4.77 54.15
CA PRO A 21 -2.47 5.60 53.37
C PRO A 21 -3.18 6.73 54.19
N SER A 22 -3.97 7.59 53.54
CA SER A 22 -5.10 8.29 54.20
C SER A 22 -6.05 9.00 53.23
N SER A 23 -7.34 8.70 53.36
CA SER A 23 -8.50 9.60 53.09
C SER A 23 -9.33 9.65 54.39
N PRO A 24 -10.04 10.75 54.72
CA PRO A 24 -11.51 10.65 54.89
C PRO A 24 -12.35 11.96 54.67
N SER A 25 -13.69 11.76 54.65
CA SER A 25 -14.85 12.69 54.86
C SER A 25 -15.44 13.40 53.59
N SER A 26 -16.64 13.05 53.06
CA SER A 26 -18.08 13.26 53.46
C SER A 26 -18.58 14.71 53.23
N ALA A 27 -19.73 15.08 52.62
CA ALA A 27 -20.96 14.53 52.00
C ALA A 27 -21.68 15.73 51.26
N PRO A 28 -23.00 15.80 50.90
CA PRO A 28 -24.01 14.80 50.48
C PRO A 28 -24.86 15.19 49.20
N PHE A 29 -25.64 14.21 48.70
CA PHE A 29 -26.99 14.25 48.05
C PHE A 29 -27.34 15.18 46.85
N ALA A 30 -27.78 14.58 45.72
CA ALA A 30 -29.14 14.69 45.16
C ALA A 30 -29.32 13.97 43.78
N ARG A 31 -30.44 13.24 43.64
CA ARG A 31 -31.16 12.78 42.42
C ARG A 31 -32.67 12.86 42.76
N PRO A 32 -33.63 12.76 41.83
CA PRO A 32 -33.71 13.12 40.41
C PRO A 32 -34.90 14.07 40.10
N GLY A 33 -34.97 14.67 38.91
CA GLY A 33 -36.13 15.47 38.47
C GLY A 33 -36.47 15.22 37.00
N SER A 34 -37.65 14.66 36.76
CA SER A 34 -38.35 14.51 35.49
C SER A 34 -39.09 15.80 35.06
N CYS A 35 -39.58 15.82 33.81
CA CYS A 35 -40.35 16.88 33.11
C CYS A 35 -39.47 17.96 32.46
N THR A 36 -39.59 18.37 31.19
CA THR A 36 -40.65 18.30 30.18
C THR A 36 -40.05 18.69 28.81
N THR A 37 -40.47 18.09 27.70
CA THR A 37 -40.32 18.60 26.31
C THR A 37 -41.48 19.54 25.96
N PRO A 38 -41.48 20.32 24.83
CA PRO A 38 -40.42 20.82 23.95
C PRO A 38 -40.54 22.36 23.70
N PRO A 39 -39.75 22.97 22.77
CA PRO A 39 -40.34 23.20 21.45
C PRO A 39 -39.38 22.99 20.25
N ARG A 40 -40.03 22.95 19.08
CA ARG A 40 -39.54 22.74 17.71
C ARG A 40 -38.66 23.88 17.17
N SER A 41 -38.04 23.58 16.02
CA SER A 41 -37.23 24.40 15.10
C SER A 41 -35.74 24.42 15.49
N TRP A 42 -34.79 24.02 14.63
CA TRP A 42 -34.48 24.61 13.34
C TRP A 42 -33.90 23.62 12.31
N ARG A 43 -34.06 24.00 11.05
CA ARG A 43 -33.87 23.20 9.82
C ARG A 43 -32.40 23.00 9.43
N ARG A 44 -32.20 21.91 8.67
CA ARG A 44 -31.07 21.62 7.79
C ARG A 44 -30.73 22.79 6.87
N GLY A 45 -29.45 23.15 6.80
CA GLY A 45 -28.85 23.88 5.68
C GLY A 45 -27.99 22.94 4.83
N GLN A 46 -28.54 22.45 3.72
CA GLN A 46 -27.77 21.97 2.58
C GLN A 46 -27.77 23.09 1.54
N ALA A 47 -26.58 23.58 1.17
CA ALA A 47 -26.42 24.45 0.03
C ALA A 47 -26.29 23.59 -1.24
N ALA A 48 -27.30 23.71 -2.10
CA ALA A 48 -27.26 23.25 -3.49
C ALA A 48 -27.24 24.49 -4.39
N SER A 49 -26.22 24.61 -5.25
CA SER A 49 -26.25 25.51 -6.39
C SER A 49 -26.95 24.80 -7.56
N ARG A 50 -28.12 25.32 -7.92
CA ARG A 50 -28.94 24.93 -9.08
C ARG A 50 -28.28 25.36 -10.39
N TRP A 51 -28.49 24.57 -11.44
CA TRP A 51 -28.88 25.06 -12.76
C TRP A 51 -30.17 24.34 -13.17
N SER A 52 -31.16 25.14 -13.56
CA SER A 52 -32.47 24.78 -14.13
C SER A 52 -32.29 24.19 -15.54
N THR A 53 -33.22 23.54 -16.23
CA THR A 53 -34.68 23.69 -16.52
C THR A 53 -34.98 22.50 -17.48
N ALA A 54 -36.15 21.93 -17.74
CA ALA A 54 -37.55 22.16 -17.41
C ALA A 54 -38.37 20.92 -17.88
N SER A 55 -39.61 20.81 -17.37
CA SER A 55 -40.84 20.25 -18.02
C SER A 55 -40.85 18.80 -18.51
N SER A 56 -41.89 17.96 -18.37
CA SER A 56 -43.31 18.14 -17.99
C SER A 56 -44.02 16.77 -18.01
N GLY A 57 -45.14 16.64 -17.29
CA GLY A 57 -46.16 15.57 -17.44
C GLY A 57 -45.85 14.29 -16.64
N GLY A 58 -46.60 13.87 -15.63
CA GLY A 58 -48.05 13.92 -15.46
C GLY A 58 -48.64 12.60 -15.97
N TRP A 59 -49.07 11.72 -15.05
CA TRP A 59 -50.37 11.04 -15.02
C TRP A 59 -50.37 9.86 -14.02
N SER A 60 -51.38 9.87 -13.14
CA SER A 60 -51.83 8.79 -12.26
C SER A 60 -52.53 7.69 -13.07
N THR A 61 -52.48 6.41 -12.71
CA THR A 61 -53.49 5.70 -11.88
C THR A 61 -53.05 4.21 -11.84
N ARG A 62 -52.86 3.57 -10.67
CA ARG A 62 -53.81 2.81 -9.82
C ARG A 62 -54.32 1.46 -10.40
N ARG A 63 -54.17 0.44 -9.54
CA ARG A 63 -54.84 -0.89 -9.46
C ARG A 63 -54.30 -1.94 -10.43
N GLY A 64 -53.77 -3.07 -9.96
CA GLY A 64 -54.46 -4.20 -9.29
C GLY A 64 -54.53 -5.33 -10.34
N ALA A 65 -54.27 -6.61 -10.13
CA ALA A 65 -54.22 -7.45 -8.95
C ALA A 65 -53.34 -8.69 -9.27
N ARG A 66 -52.90 -9.37 -8.21
CA ARG A 66 -52.53 -10.81 -8.17
C ARG A 66 -53.81 -11.67 -8.33
N PRO A 67 -53.80 -13.02 -8.52
CA PRO A 67 -52.83 -13.96 -7.93
C PRO A 67 -52.50 -15.27 -8.72
N SER A 68 -51.48 -15.99 -8.19
CA SER A 68 -51.37 -17.47 -8.02
C SER A 68 -51.48 -18.39 -9.25
N ARG A 69 -50.67 -19.44 -9.47
CA ARG A 69 -50.24 -20.54 -8.59
C ARG A 69 -49.00 -21.26 -9.20
N GLU A 70 -48.22 -21.84 -8.29
CA GLU A 70 -47.22 -22.93 -8.37
C GLU A 70 -47.77 -24.25 -8.95
N PRO A 71 -47.04 -25.40 -9.01
CA PRO A 71 -45.59 -25.69 -8.87
C PRO A 71 -45.03 -26.79 -9.86
N ALA A 72 -43.77 -27.18 -9.61
CA ALA A 72 -43.21 -28.55 -9.65
C ALA A 72 -42.33 -28.95 -10.87
N VAL A 73 -41.00 -29.17 -10.66
CA VAL A 73 -40.28 -30.48 -10.50
C VAL A 73 -39.88 -31.02 -11.89
N THR A 74 -38.62 -31.30 -12.27
CA THR A 74 -37.62 -32.27 -11.75
C THR A 74 -36.28 -32.09 -12.52
N ALA A 75 -35.16 -32.47 -11.92
CA ALA A 75 -33.86 -32.73 -12.59
C ALA A 75 -33.87 -34.13 -13.29
N PRO A 76 -32.87 -34.61 -14.09
CA PRO A 76 -31.51 -34.90 -13.58
C PRO A 76 -30.32 -34.97 -14.61
N THR A 77 -29.09 -35.03 -14.03
CA THR A 77 -27.88 -35.84 -14.37
C THR A 77 -27.15 -35.85 -15.74
N SER A 78 -25.90 -35.36 -15.69
CA SER A 78 -24.59 -35.95 -16.10
C SER A 78 -24.40 -36.93 -17.28
N SER A 79 -23.44 -36.62 -18.16
CA SER A 79 -22.39 -37.54 -18.70
C SER A 79 -21.39 -36.79 -19.61
N GLY A 80 -20.07 -36.95 -19.41
CA GLY A 80 -19.03 -36.63 -20.42
C GLY A 80 -18.69 -37.89 -21.26
N PRO A 81 -17.50 -38.03 -21.88
CA PRO A 81 -16.60 -37.06 -22.54
C PRO A 81 -16.23 -37.53 -24.00
N THR A 82 -15.18 -36.91 -24.60
CA THR A 82 -14.28 -37.42 -25.68
C THR A 82 -14.59 -37.06 -27.17
N PRO A 83 -13.61 -37.15 -28.12
CA PRO A 83 -13.03 -36.01 -28.84
C PRO A 83 -13.16 -36.10 -30.38
N SER A 84 -12.71 -35.09 -31.15
CA SER A 84 -12.07 -35.26 -32.49
C SER A 84 -11.82 -33.93 -33.24
N ARG A 85 -10.97 -34.07 -34.26
CA ARG A 85 -10.11 -33.16 -35.03
C ARG A 85 -10.82 -32.25 -36.07
N PRO A 86 -10.09 -31.33 -36.76
CA PRO A 86 -10.62 -30.11 -37.39
C PRO A 86 -10.98 -30.30 -38.88
N PRO A 87 -11.58 -29.29 -39.55
CA PRO A 87 -11.58 -29.22 -41.00
C PRO A 87 -10.61 -28.16 -41.56
N ARG A 88 -10.08 -28.52 -42.74
CA ARG A 88 -9.24 -27.75 -43.66
C ARG A 88 -10.07 -26.75 -44.48
N ASP A 89 -9.45 -25.59 -44.69
CA ASP A 89 -9.12 -24.97 -46.00
C ASP A 89 -10.21 -24.78 -47.07
N ARG A 90 -10.47 -23.51 -47.43
CA ARG A 90 -10.73 -23.03 -48.81
C ARG A 90 -10.32 -21.56 -48.95
N SER A 91 -9.34 -21.31 -49.81
CA SER A 91 -9.06 -20.02 -50.48
C SER A 91 -9.98 -19.79 -51.69
N PRO A 92 -10.02 -18.57 -52.28
CA PRO A 92 -9.32 -18.39 -53.57
C PRO A 92 -8.71 -16.99 -53.87
N ARG A 93 -7.57 -17.02 -54.59
CA ARG A 93 -7.07 -16.23 -55.76
C ARG A 93 -6.84 -14.70 -55.63
N CYS A 94 -5.58 -14.21 -55.72
CA CYS A 94 -4.74 -13.82 -56.91
C CYS A 94 -5.13 -12.45 -57.53
N TRP A 95 -4.24 -11.48 -57.79
CA TRP A 95 -3.23 -11.43 -58.87
C TRP A 95 -2.21 -10.25 -58.73
N SER A 96 -0.95 -10.51 -59.16
CA SER A 96 0.08 -9.67 -59.87
C SER A 96 0.31 -8.18 -59.53
N GLY A 97 1.52 -7.59 -59.51
CA GLY A 97 2.80 -7.90 -60.14
C GLY A 97 3.30 -6.70 -61.00
N VAL A 98 4.62 -6.44 -60.97
CA VAL A 98 5.47 -5.66 -61.91
C VAL A 98 6.02 -4.28 -61.45
N GLU A 99 7.36 -4.20 -61.44
CA GLU A 99 8.26 -3.02 -61.29
C GLU A 99 8.35 -2.14 -62.57
N PRO A 100 9.13 -1.03 -62.61
CA PRO A 100 10.54 -1.14 -63.04
C PRO A 100 11.57 -0.13 -62.43
N ALA A 101 12.80 -0.64 -62.29
CA ALA A 101 14.16 -0.14 -62.62
C ALA A 101 14.61 1.37 -62.60
N ALA A 102 15.68 1.60 -61.81
CA ALA A 102 17.05 2.12 -62.11
C ALA A 102 17.39 3.50 -62.75
N GLY A 103 18.43 4.15 -62.14
CA GLY A 103 19.34 5.18 -62.70
C GLY A 103 19.03 6.62 -62.24
N THR A 104 19.93 7.52 -61.82
CA THR A 104 21.41 7.64 -61.92
C THR A 104 21.90 8.77 -60.99
N VAL A 105 23.18 8.66 -60.59
CA VAL A 105 24.15 9.57 -59.92
C VAL A 105 23.99 11.10 -60.10
N ARG A 106 24.23 11.91 -59.04
CA ARG A 106 25.23 13.04 -58.97
C ARG A 106 25.22 13.85 -57.63
N SER A 107 26.36 13.80 -56.95
CA SER A 107 27.16 14.86 -56.28
C SER A 107 26.57 16.14 -55.63
N TRP A 108 26.94 16.31 -54.34
CA TRP A 108 27.28 17.50 -53.51
C TRP A 108 27.70 18.81 -54.25
N PRO A 109 27.61 20.05 -53.65
CA PRO A 109 28.23 20.36 -52.35
C PRO A 109 27.60 21.42 -51.41
N SER A 110 28.23 21.48 -50.23
CA SER A 110 28.20 22.44 -49.13
C SER A 110 28.36 23.94 -49.49
N GLY A 111 27.78 24.83 -48.68
CA GLY A 111 28.12 26.25 -48.65
C GLY A 111 27.42 27.03 -47.54
N ALA A 112 28.19 27.57 -46.59
CA ALA A 112 27.76 28.42 -45.49
C ALA A 112 27.48 29.87 -45.94
N SER A 113 26.57 30.59 -45.25
CA SER A 113 26.73 32.00 -44.84
C SER A 113 25.42 32.59 -44.27
N ARG A 114 25.59 33.57 -43.37
CA ARG A 114 24.60 34.37 -42.62
C ARG A 114 24.96 35.86 -42.88
N PRO A 115 24.20 36.83 -42.36
CA PRO A 115 22.93 37.44 -42.80
C PRO A 115 23.15 38.73 -43.65
N PRO A 116 22.11 39.58 -43.88
CA PRO A 116 22.12 40.88 -43.20
C PRO A 116 20.73 41.47 -42.82
N SER A 117 20.83 42.64 -42.20
CA SER A 117 19.91 43.48 -41.43
C SER A 117 19.13 44.56 -42.21
N GLY A 118 17.81 44.73 -41.89
CA GLY A 118 16.98 45.98 -41.84
C GLY A 118 16.86 46.91 -43.07
N PRO A 119 16.08 48.02 -43.02
CA PRO A 119 15.01 48.44 -42.08
C PRO A 119 13.75 49.13 -42.75
N THR A 120 12.89 49.73 -41.90
CA THR A 120 11.79 50.75 -42.14
C THR A 120 10.42 50.28 -42.68
N ARG A 121 9.23 50.71 -42.17
CA ARG A 121 8.74 52.06 -41.76
C ARG A 121 7.52 52.02 -40.78
N CYS A 122 7.31 53.15 -40.09
CA CYS A 122 6.33 53.47 -39.03
C CYS A 122 4.91 53.92 -39.49
N CYS A 123 3.92 53.82 -38.58
CA CYS A 123 2.96 54.86 -38.11
C CYS A 123 1.86 54.17 -37.24
N ALA A 124 1.14 54.75 -36.27
CA ALA A 124 1.32 55.75 -35.22
C ALA A 124 0.00 55.75 -34.38
N ARG A 125 0.08 55.75 -33.03
CA ARG A 125 -0.73 56.53 -32.05
C ARG A 125 -0.78 55.90 -30.64
N ALA A 126 -0.51 56.74 -29.64
CA ALA A 126 -0.69 56.54 -28.19
C ALA A 126 -2.04 57.14 -27.72
N PRO A 127 -2.47 57.00 -26.42
CA PRO A 127 -1.89 57.80 -25.33
C PRO A 127 -1.79 57.19 -23.89
N THR A 128 -0.79 57.71 -23.15
CA THR A 128 -0.72 58.14 -21.71
C THR A 128 -0.72 57.21 -20.47
N ARG A 129 0.44 57.24 -19.77
CA ARG A 129 0.80 57.53 -18.33
C ARG A 129 -0.02 56.86 -17.18
N SER A 130 0.58 56.36 -16.07
CA SER A 130 1.53 57.03 -15.16
C SER A 130 2.24 56.10 -14.14
N SER A 131 3.47 56.54 -13.77
CA SER A 131 4.39 56.38 -12.60
C SER A 131 4.07 55.41 -11.44
N TRP A 132 5.05 54.77 -10.77
CA TRP A 132 5.95 55.39 -9.76
C TRP A 132 7.33 54.70 -9.60
N GLN A 133 8.37 55.51 -9.40
CA GLN A 133 9.75 55.14 -9.02
C GLN A 133 10.08 55.61 -7.58
N ARG A 134 11.14 55.01 -7.03
CA ARG A 134 11.81 55.17 -5.71
C ARG A 134 12.36 56.61 -5.50
N ARG A 135 12.75 57.16 -4.33
CA ARG A 135 13.55 56.69 -3.16
C ARG A 135 13.64 57.87 -2.10
N PRO A 136 14.52 57.87 -1.06
CA PRO A 136 14.26 57.83 0.40
C PRO A 136 14.45 59.17 1.20
N CYS A 137 14.18 59.16 2.53
CA CYS A 137 14.97 59.81 3.62
C CYS A 137 14.34 59.60 5.03
N THR A 138 15.17 59.39 6.06
CA THR A 138 14.91 59.44 7.53
C THR A 138 15.33 60.82 8.10
N PRO A 139 15.30 61.18 9.43
CA PRO A 139 14.75 60.54 10.65
C PRO A 139 13.97 61.50 11.63
N HIS A 140 13.09 60.99 12.51
CA HIS A 140 12.99 61.49 13.90
C HIS A 140 12.22 60.55 14.86
N CYS A 141 12.53 60.70 16.14
CA CYS A 141 12.43 59.75 17.25
C CYS A 141 11.21 60.02 18.16
N SER A 142 10.51 58.99 18.64
CA SER A 142 10.11 58.86 20.07
C SER A 142 9.32 57.57 20.38
N ARG A 143 9.99 56.70 21.15
CA ARG A 143 9.55 55.86 22.30
C ARG A 143 8.28 54.98 22.30
N SER A 144 8.49 53.87 23.02
CA SER A 144 7.58 52.79 23.49
C SER A 144 7.29 51.73 22.41
N GLY A 145 7.66 50.46 22.53
CA GLY A 145 8.07 49.65 23.67
C GLY A 145 7.14 48.45 23.76
N PHE A 146 7.49 47.32 23.14
CA PHE A 146 7.23 45.96 23.63
C PHE A 146 7.87 44.93 22.68
N GLU A 147 8.52 43.94 23.29
CA GLU A 147 9.48 42.99 22.73
C GLU A 147 8.82 41.80 22.02
N SER A 148 9.44 41.29 20.95
CA SER A 148 9.56 39.84 20.71
C SER A 148 10.78 39.56 19.83
N SER A 149 11.75 38.84 20.40
CA SER A 149 13.10 38.65 19.87
C SER A 149 13.19 37.41 18.97
N ALA A 150 13.74 37.58 17.76
CA ALA A 150 14.17 36.52 16.86
C ALA A 150 15.52 35.91 17.32
N PRO A 151 15.86 34.66 16.91
CA PRO A 151 17.06 33.96 17.39
C PRO A 151 18.36 34.46 16.73
N PRO A 152 19.53 34.35 17.40
CA PRO A 152 20.80 34.85 16.89
C PRO A 152 21.54 33.84 15.97
N PRO A 153 22.49 34.30 15.14
CA PRO A 153 23.26 33.47 14.22
C PRO A 153 24.45 32.78 14.90
N TRP A 154 24.78 31.59 14.40
CA TRP A 154 25.87 30.73 14.84
C TRP A 154 27.24 31.29 14.43
N ARG A 155 28.17 31.36 15.39
CA ARG A 155 29.60 31.63 15.15
C ARG A 155 30.38 30.32 15.10
N GLU A 156 31.30 30.23 14.14
CA GLU A 156 32.31 29.18 14.02
C GLU A 156 33.31 29.22 15.19
N ALA A 157 33.71 28.05 15.67
CA ALA A 157 34.92 27.85 16.47
C ALA A 157 35.54 26.48 16.14
N ALA A 158 36.86 26.48 15.89
CA ALA A 158 37.73 25.31 15.82
C ALA A 158 38.89 25.51 16.83
N PRO A 159 39.78 24.54 17.06
CA PRO A 159 39.60 23.13 17.40
C PRO A 159 40.26 22.79 18.77
N GLY A 160 39.90 21.66 19.38
CA GLY A 160 40.76 21.03 20.41
C GLY A 160 40.06 20.51 21.65
N SER A 161 39.67 19.24 21.62
CA SER A 161 39.83 18.26 22.73
C SER A 161 39.06 16.99 22.37
N ARG A 162 39.79 15.88 22.26
CA ARG A 162 39.21 14.54 22.05
C ARG A 162 38.40 14.14 23.30
N PRO A 163 37.15 13.65 23.17
CA PRO A 163 36.55 12.82 24.19
C PRO A 163 36.80 11.34 23.88
N ARG A 164 37.12 10.61 24.96
CA ARG A 164 37.39 9.18 25.02
C ARG A 164 36.30 8.33 24.38
N SER A 165 36.73 7.25 23.74
CA SER A 165 35.92 6.17 23.18
C SER A 165 34.87 5.67 24.16
N ARG A 166 33.59 5.87 23.85
CA ARG A 166 32.51 5.04 24.41
C ARG A 166 32.49 3.72 23.65
N SER A 167 32.84 2.66 24.36
CA SER A 167 32.67 1.26 23.98
C SER A 167 31.30 1.03 23.34
N GLN A 168 31.30 0.60 22.07
CA GLN A 168 30.13 0.01 21.45
C GLN A 168 29.80 -1.30 22.17
N VAL A 169 28.80 -1.27 23.04
CA VAL A 169 28.14 -2.51 23.48
C VAL A 169 27.32 -2.99 22.28
N SER A 170 27.73 -4.13 21.71
CA SER A 170 27.06 -4.71 20.55
C SER A 170 25.61 -5.09 20.92
N PHE A 171 24.63 -4.52 20.22
CA PHE A 171 23.22 -4.91 20.29
C PHE A 171 22.88 -6.11 19.39
N ALA A 172 23.88 -6.91 19.01
CA ALA A 172 23.67 -8.11 18.18
C ALA A 172 22.85 -9.20 18.90
N GLY A 173 22.91 -9.24 20.24
CA GLY A 173 22.24 -10.25 21.07
C GLY A 173 20.71 -10.11 21.13
N GLY A 174 20.17 -8.89 21.13
CA GLY A 174 18.72 -8.65 21.28
C GLY A 174 17.91 -9.12 20.07
N ALA A 175 18.41 -8.90 18.86
CA ALA A 175 17.76 -9.37 17.63
C ALA A 175 17.87 -10.89 17.47
N ALA A 176 18.98 -11.51 17.91
CA ALA A 176 19.14 -12.97 17.89
C ALA A 176 18.22 -13.67 18.92
N LEU A 177 18.07 -13.08 20.11
CA LEU A 177 17.15 -13.58 21.14
C LEU A 177 15.68 -13.43 20.72
N ALA A 178 15.29 -12.27 20.18
CA ALA A 178 13.96 -12.07 19.61
C ALA A 178 13.68 -13.05 18.45
N ARG A 179 14.69 -13.36 17.62
CA ARG A 179 14.61 -14.38 16.55
C ARG A 179 14.43 -15.79 17.11
N ARG A 180 15.17 -16.19 18.14
CA ARG A 180 15.00 -17.50 18.82
C ARG A 180 13.64 -17.61 19.50
N MET A 181 13.19 -16.57 20.20
CA MET A 181 11.87 -16.55 20.83
C MET A 181 10.73 -16.63 19.82
N ARG A 182 10.84 -15.94 18.67
CA ARG A 182 9.89 -16.07 17.54
C ARG A 182 9.92 -17.47 16.93
N ALA A 183 11.11 -18.06 16.74
CA ALA A 183 11.24 -19.41 16.21
C ALA A 183 10.67 -20.49 17.15
N ASP A 184 10.84 -20.32 18.47
CA ASP A 184 10.27 -21.23 19.47
C ASP A 184 8.77 -21.02 19.68
N ALA A 185 8.26 -19.79 19.55
CA ALA A 185 6.83 -19.52 19.46
C ALA A 185 6.21 -20.15 18.20
N CYS A 186 6.87 -20.04 17.03
CA CYS A 186 6.45 -20.71 15.80
C CYS A 186 6.47 -22.24 15.93
N ARG A 187 7.49 -22.82 16.58
CA ARG A 187 7.55 -24.27 16.86
C ARG A 187 6.40 -24.73 17.77
N ARG A 188 6.14 -24.00 18.86
CA ARG A 188 4.98 -24.30 19.75
C ARG A 188 3.64 -24.10 19.05
N ALA A 189 3.53 -23.14 18.14
CA ALA A 189 2.35 -22.95 17.30
C ALA A 189 2.14 -24.10 16.30
N ARG A 190 3.22 -24.74 15.79
CA ARG A 190 3.13 -25.91 14.89
C ARG A 190 2.56 -27.14 15.60
N ASP A 191 2.88 -27.35 16.87
CA ASP A 191 2.49 -28.56 17.63
C ASP A 191 1.06 -28.53 18.20
N THR A 192 0.28 -27.47 17.98
CA THR A 192 -1.10 -27.34 18.52
C THR A 192 -2.18 -27.01 17.48
N LEU A 193 -1.92 -27.12 16.18
CA LEU A 193 -2.92 -26.73 15.17
C LEU A 193 -3.96 -27.85 14.95
N THR A 194 -4.98 -27.84 15.79
CA THR A 194 -6.33 -28.25 15.38
C THR A 194 -6.63 -27.66 14.01
N ARG A 195 -7.06 -28.49 13.07
CA ARG A 195 -7.42 -28.08 11.71
C ARG A 195 -8.51 -27.01 11.73
N VAL A 196 -8.12 -25.74 11.59
CA VAL A 196 -9.04 -24.57 11.59
C VAL A 196 -9.71 -24.36 10.23
N ARG A 197 -11.00 -23.99 10.21
CA ARG A 197 -11.72 -23.51 9.02
C ARG A 197 -11.57 -22.00 8.81
N TRP A 198 -10.96 -21.61 7.69
CA TRP A 198 -10.71 -20.23 7.25
C TRP A 198 -11.60 -19.82 6.07
N LEU A 199 -12.33 -18.72 6.23
CA LEU A 199 -12.97 -18.03 5.12
C LEU A 199 -12.17 -16.77 4.77
N ILE A 200 -11.56 -16.73 3.59
CA ILE A 200 -10.79 -15.57 3.14
C ILE A 200 -11.68 -14.70 2.26
N VAL A 201 -11.98 -13.49 2.73
CA VAL A 201 -12.76 -12.48 2.04
C VAL A 201 -11.81 -11.53 1.33
N LEU A 202 -11.81 -11.52 -0.01
CA LEU A 202 -10.77 -10.84 -0.79
C LEU A 202 -11.32 -10.16 -2.05
N PRO A 203 -10.62 -9.18 -2.64
CA PRO A 203 -11.13 -8.47 -3.80
C PRO A 203 -11.39 -9.38 -5.01
N PHE A 204 -10.39 -10.15 -5.44
CA PHE A 204 -10.47 -11.02 -6.61
C PHE A 204 -9.76 -12.34 -6.35
N ALA A 205 -10.43 -13.47 -6.60
CA ALA A 205 -9.82 -14.80 -6.51
C ALA A 205 -9.05 -15.10 -7.82
N ARG A 206 -7.87 -14.51 -7.96
CA ARG A 206 -6.95 -14.77 -9.07
C ARG A 206 -5.58 -15.18 -8.54
N PRO A 207 -4.90 -16.14 -9.17
CA PRO A 207 -3.54 -16.51 -8.80
C PRO A 207 -2.60 -15.29 -8.76
N GLY A 208 -1.72 -15.25 -7.77
CA GLY A 208 -0.75 -14.17 -7.57
C GLY A 208 -1.32 -12.87 -7.00
N LEU A 209 -2.55 -12.89 -6.48
CA LEU A 209 -3.10 -11.78 -5.70
C LEU A 209 -3.17 -12.11 -4.22
N MET A 210 -2.90 -11.08 -3.40
CA MET A 210 -3.06 -11.17 -1.95
C MET A 210 -4.45 -11.67 -1.58
N GLY A 211 -4.47 -12.65 -0.68
CA GLY A 211 -5.66 -13.40 -0.27
C GLY A 211 -5.71 -14.79 -0.87
N VAL A 212 -5.39 -14.94 -2.17
CA VAL A 212 -5.18 -16.25 -2.76
C VAL A 212 -3.87 -16.84 -2.22
N ASP A 213 -2.79 -16.04 -2.20
CA ASP A 213 -1.52 -16.52 -1.66
C ASP A 213 -1.66 -16.97 -0.20
N PHE A 214 -2.37 -16.18 0.63
CA PHE A 214 -2.66 -16.56 2.03
C PHE A 214 -3.44 -17.87 2.11
N GLY A 215 -4.43 -18.05 1.24
CA GLY A 215 -5.24 -19.26 1.23
C GLY A 215 -4.45 -20.51 0.83
N GLU A 216 -3.59 -20.40 -0.18
CA GLU A 216 -2.68 -21.48 -0.54
C GLU A 216 -1.74 -21.82 0.63
N GLU A 217 -1.19 -20.79 1.28
CA GLU A 217 -0.19 -20.98 2.34
C GLU A 217 -0.77 -21.54 3.63
N LEU A 218 -2.00 -21.15 3.98
CA LEU A 218 -2.79 -21.76 5.06
C LEU A 218 -3.18 -23.20 4.72
N SER A 219 -3.58 -23.48 3.48
CA SER A 219 -3.89 -24.85 3.04
C SER A 219 -2.66 -25.76 3.12
N ARG A 220 -1.46 -25.25 2.78
CA ARG A 220 -0.19 -25.95 2.96
C ARG A 220 0.14 -26.25 4.42
N LEU A 221 -0.41 -25.51 5.37
CA LEU A 221 -0.30 -25.80 6.82
C LEU A 221 -1.37 -26.78 7.32
N GLY A 222 -2.20 -27.34 6.44
CA GLY A 222 -3.25 -28.29 6.80
C GLY A 222 -4.57 -27.66 7.22
N HIS A 223 -4.74 -26.34 7.08
CA HIS A 223 -6.02 -25.67 7.34
C HIS A 223 -7.03 -25.89 6.22
N GLU A 224 -8.32 -25.84 6.56
CA GLU A 224 -9.38 -25.80 5.55
C GLU A 224 -9.62 -24.36 5.13
N VAL A 225 -9.52 -24.09 3.84
CA VAL A 225 -9.64 -22.72 3.32
C VAL A 225 -10.74 -22.64 2.28
N ARG A 226 -11.61 -21.62 2.41
CA ARG A 226 -12.56 -21.22 1.38
C ARG A 226 -12.34 -19.75 1.02
N LEU A 227 -12.37 -19.45 -0.28
CA LEU A 227 -12.23 -18.08 -0.78
C LEU A 227 -13.61 -17.46 -1.05
N PHE A 228 -13.75 -16.19 -0.70
CA PHE A 228 -14.93 -15.36 -0.96
C PHE A 228 -14.52 -14.07 -1.69
N PRO A 229 -14.56 -14.05 -3.04
CA PRO A 229 -14.27 -12.84 -3.79
C PRO A 229 -15.45 -11.87 -3.75
N TYR A 230 -15.21 -10.65 -3.24
CA TYR A 230 -16.25 -9.62 -3.13
C TYR A 230 -16.29 -8.64 -4.31
N ARG A 231 -15.30 -8.67 -5.22
CA ARG A 231 -15.39 -7.99 -6.52
C ARG A 231 -15.56 -9.02 -7.63
N ARG A 232 -16.40 -8.68 -8.60
CA ARG A 232 -16.49 -9.39 -9.88
C ARG A 232 -15.98 -8.50 -10.99
N ASN A 233 -15.49 -9.09 -12.08
CA ASN A 233 -15.33 -8.37 -13.36
C ASN A 233 -16.72 -8.00 -13.85
N ASN A 234 -17.30 -6.96 -13.29
CA ASN A 234 -18.62 -6.51 -13.65
C ASN A 234 -18.61 -5.00 -13.80
N LEU A 235 -19.11 -4.53 -14.94
CA LEU A 235 -19.32 -3.12 -15.27
C LEU A 235 -20.10 -2.40 -14.16
N PHE A 236 -21.04 -3.09 -13.49
CA PHE A 236 -21.87 -2.52 -12.42
C PHE A 236 -21.15 -2.24 -11.09
N TYR A 237 -19.96 -2.81 -10.83
CA TYR A 237 -19.21 -2.48 -9.61
C TYR A 237 -18.54 -1.10 -9.70
N LYS A 238 -18.27 -0.64 -10.93
CA LYS A 238 -17.66 0.68 -11.19
C LYS A 238 -18.70 1.82 -11.26
N ASN A 239 -19.98 1.50 -11.37
CA ASN A 239 -21.04 2.50 -11.45
C ASN A 239 -21.54 2.88 -10.05
N THR A 240 -21.46 4.17 -9.72
CA THR A 240 -21.91 4.77 -8.44
C THR A 240 -23.33 4.39 -8.02
N PRO A 241 -24.37 4.38 -8.90
CA PRO A 241 -25.75 4.13 -8.46
C PRO A 241 -26.02 2.68 -8.04
N THR A 242 -25.31 1.70 -8.62
CA THR A 242 -25.50 0.27 -8.34
C THR A 242 -24.64 -0.23 -7.18
N LYS A 243 -23.66 0.55 -6.74
CA LYS A 243 -22.68 0.17 -5.72
C LYS A 243 -23.34 -0.23 -4.39
N GLY A 244 -24.33 0.54 -3.91
CA GLY A 244 -25.02 0.25 -2.65
C GLY A 244 -25.85 -1.04 -2.69
N ALA A 245 -26.56 -1.28 -3.80
CA ALA A 245 -27.32 -2.52 -4.00
C ALA A 245 -26.40 -3.74 -4.08
N TYR A 246 -25.30 -3.63 -4.83
CA TYR A 246 -24.28 -4.66 -4.93
C TYR A 246 -23.63 -4.95 -3.56
N GLN A 247 -23.30 -3.92 -2.79
CA GLN A 247 -22.76 -4.08 -1.45
C GLN A 247 -23.72 -4.87 -0.55
N ARG A 248 -25.02 -4.51 -0.53
CA ARG A 248 -26.04 -5.25 0.24
C ARG A 248 -26.13 -6.72 -0.19
N LEU A 249 -26.08 -7.00 -1.49
CA LEU A 249 -26.08 -8.37 -2.02
C LEU A 249 -24.86 -9.16 -1.54
N ILE A 250 -23.66 -8.56 -1.63
CA ILE A 250 -22.41 -9.20 -1.20
C ILE A 250 -22.42 -9.46 0.30
N LEU A 251 -22.90 -8.52 1.12
CA LEU A 251 -22.97 -8.69 2.58
C LEU A 251 -23.93 -9.81 2.98
N ARG A 252 -25.12 -9.90 2.35
CA ARG A 252 -26.07 -10.99 2.59
C ARG A 252 -25.48 -12.36 2.20
N ARG A 253 -24.74 -12.41 1.09
CA ARG A 253 -24.08 -13.64 0.65
C ARG A 253 -22.95 -14.03 1.59
N LEU A 254 -22.15 -13.07 2.04
CA LEU A 254 -21.07 -13.31 3.00
C LEU A 254 -21.64 -13.90 4.30
N GLU A 255 -22.67 -13.28 4.85
CA GLU A 255 -23.34 -13.77 6.06
C GLU A 255 -23.85 -15.21 5.89
N ARG A 256 -24.54 -15.50 4.79
CA ARG A 256 -25.03 -16.85 4.49
C ARG A 256 -23.88 -17.87 4.44
N VAL A 257 -22.82 -17.56 3.71
CA VAL A 257 -21.64 -18.46 3.61
C VAL A 257 -21.02 -18.69 5.00
N CYS A 258 -20.92 -17.66 5.84
CA CYS A 258 -20.43 -17.82 7.19
C CYS A 258 -21.34 -18.72 8.03
N VAL A 259 -22.66 -18.52 7.98
CA VAL A 259 -23.60 -19.36 8.74
C VAL A 259 -23.59 -20.81 8.27
N ASP A 260 -23.58 -21.05 6.97
CA ASP A 260 -23.64 -22.39 6.39
C ASP A 260 -22.33 -23.17 6.59
N TRP A 261 -21.18 -22.51 6.38
CA TRP A 261 -19.87 -23.17 6.43
C TRP A 261 -19.20 -23.11 7.80
N ARG A 262 -19.67 -22.22 8.69
CA ARG A 262 -19.16 -22.01 10.06
C ARG A 262 -17.63 -21.92 10.13
N PRO A 263 -17.00 -20.91 9.47
CA PRO A 263 -15.58 -20.64 9.65
C PRO A 263 -15.28 -20.32 11.11
N GLU A 264 -14.11 -20.74 11.59
CA GLU A 264 -13.59 -20.30 12.88
C GLU A 264 -12.88 -18.95 12.74
N VAL A 265 -12.25 -18.71 11.58
CA VAL A 265 -11.60 -17.44 11.25
C VAL A 265 -12.08 -16.93 9.90
N VAL A 266 -12.47 -15.66 9.86
CA VAL A 266 -12.76 -14.90 8.66
C VAL A 266 -11.62 -13.90 8.44
N LEU A 267 -10.74 -14.18 7.48
CA LEU A 267 -9.63 -13.31 7.11
C LEU A 267 -10.08 -12.36 5.98
N VAL A 268 -10.11 -11.07 6.25
CA VAL A 268 -10.49 -10.05 5.29
C VAL A 268 -9.26 -9.36 4.73
N ILE A 269 -9.05 -9.47 3.43
CA ILE A 269 -8.02 -8.72 2.70
C ILE A 269 -8.64 -7.41 2.22
N LYS A 270 -8.13 -6.28 2.71
CA LYS A 270 -8.63 -4.92 2.45
C LYS A 270 -10.05 -4.66 2.97
N GLY A 271 -11.07 -5.32 2.43
CA GLY A 271 -12.42 -5.30 3.01
C GLY A 271 -13.31 -4.12 2.65
N GLY A 272 -13.09 -3.48 1.49
CA GLY A 272 -13.85 -2.27 1.08
C GLY A 272 -15.38 -2.30 1.23
N PRO A 273 -16.10 -3.39 0.91
CA PRO A 273 -17.57 -3.46 1.11
C PRO A 273 -18.00 -3.97 2.49
N ILE A 274 -17.07 -4.42 3.34
CA ILE A 274 -17.34 -5.07 4.63
C ILE A 274 -17.61 -3.98 5.67
N THR A 275 -18.73 -4.09 6.39
CA THR A 275 -19.16 -3.09 7.38
C THR A 275 -19.06 -3.60 8.81
N PRO A 276 -18.97 -2.72 9.82
CA PRO A 276 -18.96 -3.14 11.23
C PRO A 276 -20.18 -3.99 11.61
N GLU A 277 -21.36 -3.71 11.05
CA GLU A 277 -22.61 -4.43 11.33
C GLU A 277 -22.53 -5.88 10.87
N ILE A 278 -21.92 -6.16 9.70
CA ILE A 278 -21.83 -7.53 9.22
C ILE A 278 -20.87 -8.34 10.08
N VAL A 279 -19.75 -7.73 10.50
CA VAL A 279 -18.76 -8.36 11.38
C VAL A 279 -19.41 -8.73 12.72
N ARG A 280 -20.05 -7.75 13.38
CA ARG A 280 -20.76 -7.96 14.66
C ARG A 280 -21.85 -9.03 14.55
N ARG A 281 -22.67 -8.97 13.49
CA ARG A 281 -23.79 -9.91 13.29
C ARG A 281 -23.33 -11.34 13.02
N VAL A 282 -22.32 -11.53 12.17
CA VAL A 282 -21.80 -12.88 11.91
C VAL A 282 -21.12 -13.42 13.15
N ARG A 283 -20.30 -12.61 13.84
CA ARG A 283 -19.67 -13.00 15.11
C ARG A 283 -20.71 -13.44 16.15
N ALA A 284 -21.81 -12.70 16.31
CA ALA A 284 -22.88 -13.07 17.24
C ALA A 284 -23.58 -14.40 16.88
N LYS A 285 -23.63 -14.78 15.59
CA LYS A 285 -24.30 -16.00 15.12
C LYS A 285 -23.44 -17.26 15.22
N ILE A 286 -22.14 -17.15 14.95
CA ILE A 286 -21.27 -18.33 14.82
C ILE A 286 -20.00 -18.28 15.66
N GLY A 287 -19.72 -17.18 16.36
CA GLY A 287 -18.51 -17.01 17.17
C GLY A 287 -17.21 -16.90 16.38
N ALA A 288 -17.28 -16.65 15.06
CA ALA A 288 -16.09 -16.56 14.21
C ALA A 288 -15.25 -15.32 14.55
N ARG A 289 -13.93 -15.49 14.49
CA ARG A 289 -12.95 -14.40 14.62
C ARG A 289 -12.78 -13.69 13.30
N PHE A 290 -12.83 -12.37 13.31
CA PHE A 290 -12.62 -11.51 12.15
C PHE A 290 -11.26 -10.85 12.24
N VAL A 291 -10.42 -11.17 11.26
CA VAL A 291 -9.06 -10.65 11.15
C VAL A 291 -8.94 -9.88 9.84
N ASN A 292 -8.27 -8.73 9.84
CA ASN A 292 -8.01 -7.96 8.62
C ASN A 292 -6.52 -7.90 8.32
N VAL A 293 -6.13 -8.10 7.06
CA VAL A 293 -4.81 -7.71 6.55
C VAL A 293 -5.03 -6.60 5.53
N PHE A 294 -4.54 -5.40 5.86
CA PHE A 294 -4.72 -4.21 5.05
C PHE A 294 -3.42 -3.86 4.31
N PRO A 295 -3.36 -4.04 2.97
CA PRO A 295 -2.13 -3.84 2.20
C PRO A 295 -1.78 -2.37 1.92
N ASP A 296 -2.69 -1.47 2.28
CA ASP A 296 -2.58 -0.05 1.99
C ASP A 296 -2.50 0.76 3.30
N ASN A 297 -2.52 2.10 3.24
CA ASN A 297 -2.58 2.94 4.43
C ASN A 297 -4.05 3.13 4.87
N PRO A 298 -4.43 2.65 6.08
CA PRO A 298 -5.80 2.74 6.55
C PRO A 298 -6.27 4.18 6.83
N LEU A 299 -5.38 5.12 7.16
CA LEU A 299 -5.76 6.47 7.59
C LEU A 299 -6.58 7.27 6.57
N TRP A 300 -6.48 6.94 5.28
CA TRP A 300 -7.22 7.64 4.23
C TRP A 300 -8.10 6.72 3.37
N MET A 301 -8.05 5.39 3.59
CA MET A 301 -8.71 4.41 2.73
C MET A 301 -9.90 3.71 3.37
N ILE A 302 -10.04 3.78 4.70
CA ILE A 302 -11.11 3.10 5.41
C ILE A 302 -11.62 3.95 6.59
N PRO A 303 -12.95 3.98 6.83
CA PRO A 303 -13.51 4.61 8.03
C PRO A 303 -12.99 3.98 9.33
N PHE A 304 -12.98 4.76 10.40
CA PHE A 304 -12.43 4.37 11.69
C PHE A 304 -13.19 3.21 12.37
N ASP A 305 -14.53 3.26 12.33
CA ASP A 305 -15.42 2.23 12.88
C ASP A 305 -15.22 0.86 12.21
N CYS A 306 -14.85 0.85 10.93
CA CYS A 306 -14.47 -0.38 10.24
C CYS A 306 -13.20 -1.02 10.82
N LEU A 307 -12.23 -0.23 11.29
CA LEU A 307 -10.99 -0.74 11.88
C LEU A 307 -11.28 -1.46 13.21
N GLU A 308 -12.09 -0.83 14.07
CA GLU A 308 -12.44 -1.32 15.40
C GLU A 308 -13.29 -2.59 15.36
N ALA A 309 -14.05 -2.80 14.29
CA ALA A 309 -14.94 -3.95 14.18
C ALA A 309 -14.21 -5.31 14.18
N TYR A 310 -12.96 -5.35 13.71
CA TYR A 310 -12.15 -6.57 13.62
C TYR A 310 -11.53 -6.92 14.98
N ASP A 311 -11.37 -8.22 15.26
CA ASP A 311 -10.68 -8.68 16.46
C ASP A 311 -9.18 -8.36 16.38
N ILE A 312 -8.61 -8.44 15.16
CA ILE A 312 -7.22 -8.05 14.88
C ILE A 312 -7.15 -7.36 13.51
N PHE A 313 -6.48 -6.22 13.45
CA PHE A 313 -6.25 -5.44 12.24
C PHE A 313 -4.76 -5.28 11.97
N PHE A 314 -4.27 -5.97 10.95
CA PHE A 314 -2.89 -5.92 10.51
C PHE A 314 -2.66 -4.80 9.50
N THR A 315 -1.67 -3.95 9.75
CA THR A 315 -1.24 -2.89 8.84
C THR A 315 0.26 -2.95 8.57
N LYS A 316 0.65 -2.64 7.33
CA LYS A 316 2.06 -2.51 6.93
C LYS A 316 2.68 -1.14 7.25
N GLU A 317 1.92 -0.22 7.82
CA GLU A 317 2.29 1.19 7.96
C GLU A 317 2.39 1.57 9.43
N ARG A 318 3.62 1.65 9.97
CA ARG A 318 3.82 1.98 11.39
C ARG A 318 3.39 3.38 11.76
N TYR A 319 3.41 4.33 10.82
CA TYR A 319 2.86 5.65 11.07
C TYR A 319 1.36 5.56 11.40
N ALA A 320 0.60 4.84 10.56
CA ALA A 320 -0.82 4.62 10.78
C ALA A 320 -1.10 3.87 12.08
N LEU A 321 -0.30 2.83 12.37
CA LEU A 321 -0.38 2.11 13.63
C LEU A 321 -0.25 3.04 14.84
N ARG A 322 0.79 3.89 14.88
CA ARG A 322 1.04 4.84 15.98
C ARG A 322 -0.12 5.83 16.14
N CYS A 323 -0.59 6.42 15.03
CA CYS A 323 -1.72 7.35 15.06
C CYS A 323 -2.99 6.70 15.61
N LEU A 324 -3.33 5.49 15.14
CA LEU A 324 -4.54 4.80 15.58
C LEU A 324 -4.43 4.32 17.04
N GLN A 325 -3.25 3.90 17.48
CA GLN A 325 -3.00 3.56 18.88
C GLN A 325 -3.12 4.79 19.80
N SER A 326 -2.67 5.97 19.37
CA SER A 326 -2.78 7.19 20.18
C SER A 326 -4.23 7.63 20.46
N VAL A 327 -5.19 7.20 19.64
CA VAL A 327 -6.63 7.43 19.88
C VAL A 327 -7.31 6.26 20.58
N GLY A 328 -6.54 5.26 21.03
CA GLY A 328 -7.01 4.18 21.91
C GLY A 328 -7.28 2.83 21.22
N LEU A 329 -7.02 2.65 19.92
CA LEU A 329 -7.20 1.34 19.28
C LEU A 329 -6.15 0.34 19.77
N ARG A 330 -6.64 -0.82 20.23
CA ARG A 330 -5.80 -1.90 20.78
C ARG A 330 -5.78 -3.15 19.89
N ASN A 331 -6.67 -3.24 18.92
CA ASN A 331 -6.79 -4.39 18.02
C ASN A 331 -5.77 -4.39 16.87
N LEU A 332 -4.82 -3.46 16.86
CA LEU A 332 -3.89 -3.26 15.74
C LEU A 332 -2.60 -4.08 15.92
N HIS A 333 -2.00 -4.50 14.80
CA HIS A 333 -0.68 -5.13 14.77
C HIS A 333 0.09 -4.75 13.49
N TYR A 334 1.39 -4.52 13.61
CA TYR A 334 2.25 -4.30 12.44
C TYR A 334 2.56 -5.61 11.74
N LEU A 335 2.23 -5.73 10.45
CA LEU A 335 2.63 -6.88 9.63
C LEU A 335 3.25 -6.37 8.33
N PRO A 336 4.56 -6.55 8.10
CA PRO A 336 5.20 -6.12 6.88
C PRO A 336 4.70 -6.94 5.68
N MET A 337 4.87 -6.37 4.49
CA MET A 337 4.62 -7.08 3.25
C MET A 337 5.62 -8.24 3.05
N TYR A 338 5.45 -8.98 1.96
CA TYR A 338 6.13 -10.27 1.75
C TYR A 338 6.41 -10.56 0.28
N CYS A 339 7.27 -11.57 0.07
CA CYS A 339 7.46 -12.23 -1.21
C CYS A 339 6.86 -13.64 -1.21
N VAL A 340 6.45 -14.14 -2.38
CA VAL A 340 6.05 -15.53 -2.59
C VAL A 340 7.14 -16.18 -3.46
N PRO A 341 8.01 -17.05 -2.92
CA PRO A 341 9.17 -17.57 -3.66
C PRO A 341 8.81 -18.23 -5.01
N ALA A 342 7.70 -18.97 -5.05
CA ALA A 342 7.21 -19.59 -6.29
C ALA A 342 6.83 -18.57 -7.39
N GLN A 343 6.52 -17.33 -7.02
CA GLN A 343 6.15 -16.26 -7.95
C GLN A 343 7.25 -15.21 -8.12
N HIS A 344 8.16 -15.08 -7.15
CA HIS A 344 9.21 -14.08 -7.09
C HIS A 344 10.57 -14.78 -6.95
N HIS A 345 11.21 -15.03 -8.08
CA HIS A 345 12.50 -15.70 -8.17
C HIS A 345 13.27 -15.20 -9.40
N PRO A 346 14.61 -15.33 -9.40
CA PRO A 346 15.41 -15.07 -10.58
C PRO A 346 14.97 -15.94 -11.75
N VAL A 347 14.94 -15.37 -12.95
CA VAL A 347 14.68 -16.09 -14.20
C VAL A 347 15.80 -15.80 -15.18
N THR A 348 16.07 -16.72 -16.09
CA THR A 348 16.95 -16.47 -17.24
C THR A 348 16.07 -16.09 -18.43
N PRO A 349 16.13 -14.82 -18.90
CA PRO A 349 15.38 -14.41 -20.08
C PRO A 349 15.96 -15.06 -21.34
N THR A 350 15.09 -15.49 -22.27
CA THR A 350 15.50 -15.87 -23.62
C THR A 350 16.08 -14.67 -24.37
N ALA A 351 16.70 -14.90 -25.53
CA ALA A 351 17.21 -13.81 -26.37
C ALA A 351 16.09 -12.82 -26.78
N GLU A 352 14.89 -13.33 -27.05
CA GLU A 352 13.72 -12.49 -27.37
C GLU A 352 13.22 -11.71 -26.15
N GLU A 353 13.06 -12.36 -25.01
CA GLU A 353 12.66 -11.71 -23.76
C GLU A 353 13.66 -10.64 -23.36
N ARG A 354 14.96 -10.90 -23.53
CA ARG A 354 16.02 -9.92 -23.28
C ARG A 354 15.90 -8.71 -24.20
N ARG A 355 15.70 -8.90 -25.52
CA ARG A 355 15.46 -7.77 -26.44
C ARG A 355 14.24 -6.95 -26.02
N ARG A 356 13.17 -7.60 -25.57
CA ARG A 356 11.93 -6.93 -25.18
C ARG A 356 12.06 -6.17 -23.85
N PHE A 357 12.72 -6.76 -22.85
CA PHE A 357 12.65 -6.29 -21.46
C PHE A 357 13.94 -5.68 -20.90
N ALA A 358 15.09 -5.81 -21.56
CA ALA A 358 16.36 -5.28 -21.05
C ALA A 358 16.33 -3.76 -20.85
N ALA A 359 16.90 -3.29 -19.75
CA ALA A 359 17.03 -1.87 -19.43
C ALA A 359 18.30 -1.64 -18.61
N GLY A 360 18.91 -0.46 -18.73
CA GLY A 360 19.89 -0.05 -17.71
C GLY A 360 19.18 0.11 -16.37
N VAL A 361 18.07 0.85 -16.38
CA VAL A 361 17.22 1.08 -15.21
C VAL A 361 15.77 0.73 -15.56
N SER A 362 15.10 -0.06 -14.73
CA SER A 362 13.67 -0.34 -14.88
C SER A 362 12.82 0.32 -13.81
N LEU A 363 11.60 0.71 -14.19
CA LEU A 363 10.53 1.02 -13.26
C LEU A 363 9.28 0.26 -13.67
N VAL A 364 8.80 -0.65 -12.83
CA VAL A 364 7.50 -1.29 -12.98
C VAL A 364 6.52 -0.61 -12.04
N GLY A 365 5.45 0.02 -12.52
CA GLY A 365 4.46 0.67 -11.67
C GLY A 365 3.50 1.59 -12.44
N ASN A 366 2.29 1.79 -11.92
CA ASN A 366 1.28 2.63 -12.58
C ASN A 366 1.67 4.11 -12.63
N ARG A 367 1.19 4.84 -13.64
CA ARG A 367 1.36 6.29 -13.74
C ARG A 367 0.56 7.01 -12.66
N TYR A 368 1.26 7.87 -11.92
CA TYR A 368 0.70 8.88 -11.03
C TYR A 368 1.44 10.19 -11.27
N ALA A 369 0.84 11.35 -10.99
CA ALA A 369 1.46 12.65 -11.25
C ALA A 369 2.85 12.80 -10.59
N TYR A 370 3.00 12.38 -9.33
CA TYR A 370 4.28 12.42 -8.63
C TYR A 370 5.34 11.48 -9.26
N ARG A 371 4.91 10.33 -9.78
CA ARG A 371 5.80 9.34 -10.41
C ARG A 371 6.19 9.79 -11.82
N GLU A 372 5.27 10.41 -12.56
CA GLU A 372 5.58 11.04 -13.85
C GLU A 372 6.63 12.14 -13.68
N ARG A 373 6.54 12.95 -12.60
CA ARG A 373 7.58 13.93 -12.25
C ARG A 373 8.94 13.28 -11.99
N LEU A 374 8.99 12.19 -11.22
CA LEU A 374 10.23 11.42 -11.01
C LEU A 374 10.79 10.88 -12.33
N VAL A 375 9.97 10.21 -13.14
CA VAL A 375 10.39 9.65 -14.43
C VAL A 375 10.91 10.76 -15.36
N ARG A 376 10.27 11.93 -15.35
CA ARG A 376 10.72 13.10 -16.13
C ARG A 376 12.09 13.62 -15.70
N ALA A 377 12.39 13.60 -14.40
CA ALA A 377 13.67 14.00 -13.85
C ALA A 377 14.80 13.02 -14.17
N LEU A 378 14.46 11.76 -14.48
CA LEU A 378 15.41 10.70 -14.82
C LEU A 378 15.53 10.47 -16.33
N ALA A 379 15.12 11.44 -17.15
CA ALA A 379 15.02 11.26 -18.59
C ALA A 379 16.38 11.17 -19.32
N ASP A 380 17.48 11.49 -18.63
CA ASP A 380 18.84 11.42 -19.15
C ASP A 380 19.54 10.08 -18.84
N TRP A 381 18.90 9.21 -18.05
CA TRP A 381 19.36 7.85 -17.78
C TRP A 381 18.69 6.83 -18.71
N PRO A 382 19.27 5.63 -18.89
CA PRO A 382 18.69 4.54 -19.68
C PRO A 382 17.50 3.87 -18.95
N LEU A 383 16.50 4.67 -18.60
CA LEU A 383 15.29 4.28 -17.88
C LEU A 383 14.23 3.74 -18.84
N ARG A 384 13.67 2.59 -18.50
CA ARG A 384 12.49 2.01 -19.15
C ARG A 384 11.37 1.79 -18.13
N VAL A 385 10.15 2.16 -18.51
CA VAL A 385 8.99 2.17 -17.61
C VAL A 385 7.87 1.27 -18.13
N TRP A 386 7.33 0.42 -17.25
CA TRP A 386 6.18 -0.45 -17.51
C TRP A 386 5.07 -0.18 -16.50
N GLY A 387 3.82 -0.15 -16.95
CA GLY A 387 2.68 -0.02 -16.03
C GLY A 387 1.40 0.51 -16.65
N GLY A 388 0.35 0.61 -15.83
CA GLY A 388 -0.92 1.18 -16.26
C GLY A 388 -0.86 2.69 -16.39
N GLY A 389 -1.53 3.25 -17.40
CA GLY A 389 -1.73 4.69 -17.56
C GLY A 389 -0.61 5.43 -18.29
N TRP A 390 0.54 4.81 -18.56
CA TRP A 390 1.65 5.43 -19.32
C TRP A 390 1.36 5.74 -20.80
N PRO A 391 0.56 4.96 -21.55
CA PRO A 391 0.24 5.30 -22.95
C PRO A 391 -0.45 6.68 -23.13
N GLY A 392 -1.07 7.22 -22.07
CA GLY A 392 -1.71 8.54 -22.09
C GLY A 392 -0.81 9.71 -21.68
N VAL A 393 0.52 9.53 -21.66
CA VAL A 393 1.49 10.60 -21.37
C VAL A 393 1.60 11.55 -22.55
N ARG A 394 1.63 12.86 -22.25
CA ARG A 394 1.79 13.93 -23.25
C ARG A 394 3.23 14.45 -23.36
N ASP A 395 4.00 14.43 -22.26
CA ASP A 395 5.38 14.89 -22.24
C ASP A 395 6.27 13.96 -23.11
N PRO A 396 6.88 14.45 -24.20
CA PRO A 396 7.72 13.64 -25.08
C PRO A 396 8.92 13.01 -24.37
N ALA A 397 9.49 13.69 -23.37
CA ALA A 397 10.65 13.20 -22.62
C ALA A 397 10.29 12.06 -21.66
N VAL A 398 9.04 11.99 -21.20
CA VAL A 398 8.54 10.82 -20.46
C VAL A 398 8.11 9.73 -21.44
N ARG A 399 7.42 10.09 -22.53
CA ARG A 399 6.89 9.13 -23.52
C ARG A 399 7.98 8.24 -24.10
N ARG A 400 9.18 8.77 -24.37
CA ARG A 400 10.33 7.99 -24.86
C ARG A 400 10.83 6.91 -23.90
N LEU A 401 10.53 7.04 -22.60
CA LEU A 401 10.94 6.10 -21.54
C LEU A 401 9.90 5.00 -21.33
N VAL A 402 8.70 5.14 -21.88
CA VAL A 402 7.62 4.17 -21.73
C VAL A 402 7.91 2.95 -22.59
N ALA A 403 8.23 1.84 -21.94
CA ALA A 403 8.55 0.58 -22.58
C ALA A 403 7.33 -0.31 -22.84
N GLY A 404 6.22 -0.09 -22.12
CA GLY A 404 4.99 -0.82 -22.35
C GLY A 404 3.94 -0.66 -21.26
N GLY A 405 2.86 -1.43 -21.39
CA GLY A 405 1.78 -1.51 -20.42
C GLY A 405 2.17 -2.27 -19.14
N PRO A 406 1.17 -2.61 -18.29
CA PRO A 406 1.38 -3.43 -17.11
C PRO A 406 2.03 -4.78 -17.46
N VAL A 407 3.04 -5.18 -16.69
CA VAL A 407 3.69 -6.50 -16.77
C VAL A 407 3.35 -7.31 -15.52
N PHE A 408 3.17 -8.62 -15.69
CA PHE A 408 2.80 -9.56 -14.62
C PHE A 408 3.54 -10.88 -14.80
N GLY A 409 3.57 -11.72 -13.75
CA GLY A 409 4.14 -13.06 -13.82
C GLY A 409 5.56 -13.07 -14.39
N ARG A 410 5.82 -13.96 -15.36
CA ARG A 410 7.14 -14.14 -15.99
C ARG A 410 7.66 -12.85 -16.63
N ASP A 411 6.84 -12.09 -17.35
CA ASP A 411 7.27 -10.83 -17.99
C ASP A 411 7.84 -9.84 -16.96
N LYS A 412 7.21 -9.76 -15.79
CA LYS A 412 7.69 -8.92 -14.68
C LYS A 412 9.06 -9.37 -14.18
N LEU A 413 9.27 -10.68 -14.03
CA LEU A 413 10.55 -11.25 -13.62
C LEU A 413 11.63 -11.06 -14.70
N CYS A 414 11.28 -11.16 -15.97
CA CYS A 414 12.19 -10.90 -17.08
C CYS A 414 12.66 -9.43 -17.09
N VAL A 415 11.79 -8.47 -16.78
CA VAL A 415 12.20 -7.06 -16.58
C VAL A 415 13.25 -6.97 -15.47
N TYR A 416 13.01 -7.60 -14.32
CA TYR A 416 13.93 -7.56 -13.19
C TYR A 416 15.28 -8.20 -13.51
N ALA A 417 15.26 -9.39 -14.11
CA ALA A 417 16.46 -10.14 -14.47
C ALA A 417 17.25 -9.52 -15.64
N ALA A 418 16.58 -8.78 -16.52
CA ALA A 418 17.22 -8.10 -17.66
C ALA A 418 17.63 -6.65 -17.35
N SER A 419 17.37 -6.15 -16.14
CA SER A 419 17.75 -4.81 -15.72
C SER A 419 19.03 -4.82 -14.89
N ILE A 420 19.85 -3.76 -15.01
CA ILE A 420 20.97 -3.57 -14.07
C ILE A 420 20.43 -3.06 -12.73
N LEU A 421 19.54 -2.06 -12.77
CA LEU A 421 18.90 -1.47 -11.59
C LEU A 421 17.38 -1.48 -11.73
N SER A 422 16.68 -1.68 -10.62
CA SER A 422 15.21 -1.61 -10.53
C SER A 422 14.78 -0.51 -9.55
N LEU A 423 14.16 0.54 -10.06
CA LEU A 423 13.62 1.63 -9.24
C LEU A 423 12.34 1.21 -8.53
N ASN A 424 12.28 1.48 -7.23
CA ASN A 424 11.09 1.28 -6.42
C ASN A 424 10.74 2.53 -5.58
N PRO A 425 10.23 3.61 -6.21
CA PRO A 425 9.73 4.77 -5.48
C PRO A 425 8.39 4.44 -4.81
N HIS A 426 8.28 4.75 -3.53
CA HIS A 426 7.10 4.54 -2.72
C HIS A 426 6.00 5.58 -2.97
N HIS A 427 4.75 5.21 -2.68
CA HIS A 427 3.63 6.13 -2.82
C HIS A 427 3.53 7.01 -1.57
N PRO A 428 3.64 8.35 -1.68
CA PRO A 428 3.85 9.23 -0.52
C PRO A 428 2.73 9.19 0.52
N MET A 429 1.49 8.93 0.11
CA MET A 429 0.36 8.79 1.05
C MET A 429 0.13 7.37 1.56
N ASN A 430 0.63 6.34 0.87
CA ASN A 430 0.38 4.94 1.21
C ASN A 430 1.51 4.31 2.03
N ASP A 431 2.71 4.86 1.84
CA ASP A 431 3.99 4.33 2.28
C ASP A 431 4.73 5.52 2.93
N ILE A 432 4.20 5.99 4.07
CA ILE A 432 4.71 7.18 4.76
C ILE A 432 6.06 6.83 5.37
N VAL A 433 6.05 5.87 6.29
CA VAL A 433 7.28 5.30 6.86
C VAL A 433 7.46 3.83 6.51
N GLY A 434 6.37 3.16 6.11
CA GLY A 434 6.36 1.76 5.70
C GLY A 434 6.83 1.53 4.26
N VAL A 435 7.09 0.26 3.97
CA VAL A 435 7.62 -0.21 2.67
C VAL A 435 6.52 -0.92 1.87
N ASN A 436 6.55 -0.81 0.55
CA ASN A 436 5.58 -1.44 -0.34
C ASN A 436 5.87 -2.94 -0.60
N THR A 437 4.94 -3.65 -1.24
CA THR A 437 5.15 -5.06 -1.62
C THR A 437 6.36 -5.25 -2.53
N ARG A 438 6.59 -4.31 -3.45
CA ARG A 438 7.62 -4.43 -4.49
C ARG A 438 9.02 -4.56 -3.91
N ALA A 439 9.29 -3.97 -2.75
CA ALA A 439 10.59 -4.13 -2.10
C ALA A 439 10.93 -5.60 -1.83
N PHE A 440 9.93 -6.38 -1.44
CA PHE A 440 10.07 -7.81 -1.18
C PHE A 440 10.08 -8.63 -2.47
N GLU A 441 9.29 -8.24 -3.48
CA GLU A 441 9.29 -8.91 -4.79
C GLU A 441 10.64 -8.78 -5.50
N LEU A 442 11.21 -7.58 -5.56
CA LEU A 442 12.51 -7.31 -6.16
C LEU A 442 13.63 -8.05 -5.42
N ALA A 443 13.61 -8.00 -4.09
CA ALA A 443 14.58 -8.71 -3.28
C ALA A 443 14.54 -10.23 -3.56
N ALA A 444 13.36 -10.86 -3.53
CA ALA A 444 13.24 -12.30 -3.81
C ALA A 444 13.61 -12.68 -5.25
N ALA A 445 13.40 -11.77 -6.21
CA ALA A 445 13.83 -11.93 -7.59
C ALA A 445 15.35 -11.71 -7.81
N GLY A 446 16.10 -11.30 -6.79
CA GLY A 446 17.54 -11.03 -6.90
C GLY A 446 17.88 -9.74 -7.64
N ALA A 447 16.94 -8.80 -7.74
CA ALA A 447 17.16 -7.55 -8.45
C ALA A 447 17.89 -6.52 -7.58
N CYS A 448 18.83 -5.77 -8.17
CA CYS A 448 19.41 -4.61 -7.51
C CYS A 448 18.37 -3.48 -7.45
N GLN A 449 17.80 -3.29 -6.27
CA GLN A 449 16.75 -2.31 -6.03
C GLN A 449 17.34 -0.97 -5.60
N VAL A 450 16.81 0.12 -6.16
CA VAL A 450 17.06 1.50 -5.72
C VAL A 450 15.74 2.11 -5.26
N THR A 451 15.65 2.59 -4.02
CA THR A 451 14.40 3.03 -3.39
C THR A 451 14.59 4.31 -2.57
N ASP A 452 13.50 5.07 -2.36
CA ASP A 452 13.52 6.23 -1.47
C ASP A 452 13.68 5.81 -0.01
N ASP A 453 14.32 6.66 0.78
CA ASP A 453 14.58 6.41 2.19
C ASP A 453 13.28 6.31 3.01
N LYS A 454 13.16 5.23 3.80
CA LYS A 454 12.01 4.92 4.65
C LYS A 454 12.47 4.45 6.03
N GLU A 455 11.83 4.97 7.08
CA GLU A 455 12.11 4.62 8.48
C GLU A 455 12.12 3.09 8.69
N ASP A 456 11.09 2.39 8.19
CA ASP A 456 10.93 0.95 8.42
C ASP A 456 11.92 0.10 7.60
N LEU A 457 12.59 0.68 6.61
CA LEU A 457 13.42 -0.09 5.69
C LEU A 457 14.61 -0.73 6.42
N THR A 458 15.24 -0.02 7.36
CA THR A 458 16.40 -0.51 8.13
C THR A 458 16.10 -1.73 8.99
N ALA A 459 14.82 -1.92 9.39
CA ALA A 459 14.39 -3.10 10.14
C ALA A 459 14.10 -4.32 9.23
N LEU A 460 13.98 -4.08 7.92
CA LEU A 460 13.64 -5.11 6.93
C LEU A 460 14.90 -5.53 6.16
N PHE A 461 15.60 -4.55 5.60
CA PHE A 461 16.80 -4.74 4.78
C PHE A 461 17.91 -3.80 5.25
N LYS A 462 19.15 -4.15 4.90
CA LYS A 462 20.34 -3.31 5.14
C LYS A 462 20.61 -2.39 3.95
N PRO A 463 20.46 -1.05 4.08
CA PRO A 463 20.87 -0.10 3.05
C PRO A 463 22.35 -0.25 2.68
N GLY A 464 22.66 -0.18 1.39
CA GLY A 464 24.01 -0.33 0.84
C GLY A 464 24.49 -1.78 0.67
N GLU A 465 23.94 -2.73 1.43
CA GLU A 465 24.31 -4.16 1.34
C GLU A 465 23.24 -5.00 0.62
N GLU A 466 21.96 -4.75 0.90
CA GLU A 466 20.83 -5.54 0.43
C GLU A 466 19.87 -4.74 -0.47
N LEU A 467 19.98 -3.41 -0.47
CA LEU A 467 19.33 -2.53 -1.43
C LEU A 467 19.99 -1.15 -1.40
N LEU A 468 19.74 -0.34 -2.42
CA LEU A 468 20.24 1.03 -2.52
C LEU A 468 19.17 2.03 -2.11
N VAL A 469 19.55 3.05 -1.35
CA VAL A 469 18.64 4.07 -0.82
C VAL A 469 19.07 5.45 -1.28
N TYR A 470 18.13 6.28 -1.71
CA TYR A 470 18.34 7.70 -2.00
C TYR A 470 17.42 8.59 -1.18
N ARG A 471 17.91 9.77 -0.82
CA ARG A 471 17.15 10.81 -0.08
C ARG A 471 16.72 11.94 -0.99
N ASP A 472 17.44 12.16 -2.09
CA ASP A 472 17.14 13.19 -3.08
C ASP A 472 17.53 12.75 -4.51
N PHE A 473 17.21 13.60 -5.49
CA PHE A 473 17.50 13.31 -6.90
C PHE A 473 19.00 13.30 -7.22
N ALA A 474 19.82 14.06 -6.51
CA ALA A 474 21.26 14.11 -6.75
C ALA A 474 21.93 12.81 -6.27
N GLU A 475 21.54 12.30 -5.11
CA GLU A 475 21.95 10.99 -4.61
C GLU A 475 21.46 9.86 -5.50
N LEU A 476 20.19 9.93 -5.95
CA LEU A 476 19.67 8.99 -6.94
C LEU A 476 20.53 8.98 -8.21
N GLY A 477 20.83 10.15 -8.79
CA GLY A 477 21.70 10.25 -9.97
C GLY A 477 23.07 9.62 -9.75
N ARG A 478 23.74 9.92 -8.64
CA ARG A 478 25.04 9.32 -8.29
C ARG A 478 24.98 7.79 -8.19
N LEU A 479 23.92 7.25 -7.58
CA LEU A 479 23.71 5.80 -7.48
C LEU A 479 23.49 5.18 -8.86
N LEU A 480 22.67 5.82 -9.71
CA LEU A 480 22.46 5.33 -11.08
C LEU A 480 23.77 5.30 -11.85
N ASP A 481 24.55 6.39 -11.85
CA ASP A 481 25.82 6.48 -12.58
C ASP A 481 26.82 5.43 -12.09
N HIS A 482 26.98 5.28 -10.77
CA HIS A 482 27.93 4.35 -10.17
C HIS A 482 27.64 2.89 -10.55
N TYR A 483 26.39 2.45 -10.38
CA TYR A 483 26.03 1.05 -10.55
C TYR A 483 25.70 0.68 -12.01
N LEU A 484 25.33 1.64 -12.86
CA LEU A 484 25.28 1.40 -14.31
C LEU A 484 26.67 1.12 -14.88
N ALA A 485 27.71 1.79 -14.36
CA ALA A 485 29.10 1.50 -14.72
C ALA A 485 29.65 0.21 -14.07
N ARG A 486 29.03 -0.28 -12.99
CA ARG A 486 29.49 -1.42 -12.19
C ARG A 486 28.36 -2.43 -11.94
N PRO A 487 27.86 -3.09 -12.99
CA PRO A 487 26.70 -3.96 -12.88
C PRO A 487 26.94 -5.19 -11.98
N ASP A 488 28.19 -5.64 -11.81
CA ASP A 488 28.54 -6.73 -10.88
C ASP A 488 28.30 -6.37 -9.41
N GLU A 489 28.61 -5.13 -9.01
CA GLU A 489 28.32 -4.66 -7.65
C GLU A 489 26.81 -4.64 -7.39
N GLY A 490 26.03 -4.21 -8.39
CA GLY A 490 24.57 -4.24 -8.31
C GLY A 490 24.03 -5.67 -8.17
N ARG A 491 24.57 -6.63 -8.95
CA ARG A 491 24.20 -8.04 -8.84
C ARG A 491 24.44 -8.59 -7.44
N ALA A 492 25.60 -8.29 -6.84
CA ALA A 492 25.92 -8.74 -5.48
C ALA A 492 24.91 -8.21 -4.44
N ILE A 493 24.48 -6.96 -4.57
CA ILE A 493 23.43 -6.38 -3.71
C ILE A 493 22.10 -7.12 -3.88
N GLY A 494 21.69 -7.39 -5.12
CA GLY A 494 20.48 -8.16 -5.42
C GLY A 494 20.51 -9.57 -4.82
N ASP A 495 21.66 -10.24 -4.89
CA ASP A 495 21.85 -11.58 -4.30
C ASP A 495 21.77 -11.55 -2.77
N ASN A 496 22.34 -10.52 -2.14
CA ASN A 496 22.22 -10.28 -0.70
C ASN A 496 20.74 -10.08 -0.31
N ALA A 497 20.03 -9.22 -1.05
CA ALA A 497 18.60 -8.96 -0.89
C ALA A 497 17.77 -10.25 -0.94
N ARG A 498 18.10 -11.12 -1.91
CA ARG A 498 17.42 -12.40 -2.09
C ARG A 498 17.62 -13.33 -0.90
N ARG A 499 18.86 -13.46 -0.42
CA ARG A 499 19.14 -14.27 0.77
C ARG A 499 18.36 -13.76 1.98
N ARG A 500 18.33 -12.44 2.20
CA ARG A 500 17.53 -11.80 3.24
C ARG A 500 16.03 -12.10 3.09
N ALA A 501 15.48 -11.90 1.91
CA ALA A 501 14.05 -12.06 1.66
C ALA A 501 13.57 -13.50 1.85
N LEU A 502 14.34 -14.48 1.37
CA LEU A 502 14.01 -15.90 1.54
C LEU A 502 14.13 -16.36 2.99
N ALA A 503 15.07 -15.79 3.75
CA ALA A 503 15.27 -16.14 5.15
C ALA A 503 14.21 -15.54 6.09
N GLU A 504 13.65 -14.36 5.78
CA GLU A 504 12.85 -13.62 6.78
C GLU A 504 11.57 -12.95 6.24
N HIS A 505 11.35 -12.92 4.93
CA HIS A 505 10.30 -12.08 4.33
C HIS A 505 9.39 -12.80 3.32
N THR A 506 9.39 -14.13 3.33
CA THR A 506 8.40 -14.91 2.60
C THR A 506 7.00 -14.80 3.20
N LEU A 507 5.97 -15.12 2.41
CA LEU A 507 4.60 -15.23 2.89
C LEU A 507 4.45 -16.21 4.06
N ARG A 508 5.19 -17.34 4.04
CA ARG A 508 5.23 -18.31 5.15
C ARG A 508 5.47 -17.60 6.48
N HIS A 509 6.49 -16.73 6.55
CA HIS A 509 6.82 -15.98 7.75
C HIS A 509 5.68 -15.06 8.20
N ARG A 510 4.97 -14.41 7.27
CA ARG A 510 3.83 -13.54 7.62
C ARG A 510 2.61 -14.31 8.09
N VAL A 511 2.35 -15.47 7.49
CA VAL A 511 1.27 -16.36 7.94
C VAL A 511 1.57 -16.90 9.34
N GLU A 512 2.80 -17.34 9.60
CA GLU A 512 3.21 -17.80 10.93
C GLU A 512 3.13 -16.69 11.98
N GLU A 513 3.60 -15.47 11.67
CA GLU A 513 3.45 -14.30 12.55
C GLU A 513 1.97 -13.98 12.82
N MET A 514 1.14 -13.95 11.77
CA MET A 514 -0.30 -13.73 11.90
C MET A 514 -0.96 -14.79 12.80
N LEU A 515 -0.62 -16.06 12.62
CA LEU A 515 -1.15 -17.16 13.45
C LEU A 515 -0.71 -17.02 14.91
N SER A 516 0.55 -16.67 15.18
CA SER A 516 1.05 -16.41 16.55
C SER A 516 0.24 -15.31 17.23
N VAL A 517 0.03 -14.18 16.53
CA VAL A 517 -0.72 -13.04 17.07
C VAL A 517 -2.18 -13.38 17.31
N ILE A 518 -2.80 -14.19 16.44
CA ILE A 518 -4.16 -14.70 16.65
C ILE A 518 -4.20 -15.55 17.92
N GLN A 519 -3.28 -16.51 18.08
CA GLN A 519 -3.24 -17.40 19.25
C GLN A 519 -3.00 -16.64 20.56
N GLU A 520 -2.08 -15.67 20.56
CA GLU A 520 -1.75 -14.86 21.75
C GLU A 520 -2.95 -14.04 22.25
N ARG A 521 -3.76 -13.50 21.35
CA ARG A 521 -4.98 -12.74 21.69
C ARG A 521 -6.20 -13.62 21.97
N CYS A 522 -6.07 -14.93 21.81
CA CYS A 522 -7.10 -15.91 22.17
C CYS A 522 -6.95 -16.47 23.59
N ARG A 523 -5.80 -16.24 24.23
CA ARG A 523 -5.59 -16.47 25.66
C ARG A 523 -6.03 -15.23 26.43
#